data_AF-A0A4Q5RV06-F1
#
_entry.id   AF-A0A4Q5RV06-F1
#
_cell.length_a   1.000
_cell.length_b   1.000
_cell.length_c   1.000
_cell.angle_alpha   90.00
_cell.angle_beta   90.00
_cell.angle_gamma   90.00
#
_symmetry.space_group_name_H-M   'P 1'
#
loop_
_entity.id
_entity.type
_entity.pdbx_description
1 polymer ?
#
loop_
_entity_poly.entity_id
_entity_poly.type
_entity_poly.pdbx_seq_one_letter_code
_entity_poly.pdbx_strand_id
1 'polypeptide(L)' 'MYKRFNELSFVIGLFFILVSLILILNGLVNDEAKSTITFYSAGAFLIFGIFMLMVKSRPD' A
#
# COMPACT_ATOMS: atom_id res chain seq x y z
N MET A 1 -19.61 6.46 5.08
CA MET A 1 -18.56 6.24 4.07
C MET A 1 -17.86 7.52 3.59
N TYR A 2 -18.56 8.64 3.34
CA TYR A 2 -17.91 9.91 2.94
C TYR A 2 -16.97 10.55 3.98
N LYS A 3 -17.22 10.36 5.29
CA LYS A 3 -16.29 10.82 6.35
C LYS A 3 -14.96 10.05 6.38
N ARG A 4 -14.94 8.79 5.94
CA ARG A 4 -13.72 7.93 5.95
C ARG A 4 -12.71 8.32 4.86
N PHE A 5 -13.16 8.89 3.75
CA PHE A 5 -12.27 9.38 2.69
C PHE A 5 -11.57 10.70 3.03
N ASN A 6 -12.08 11.47 3.99
CA ASN A 6 -11.45 12.70 4.45
C ASN A 6 -10.50 12.47 5.64
N GLU A 7 -10.36 11.22 6.08
CA GLU A 7 -9.45 10.84 7.15
C GLU A 7 -8.07 10.57 6.55
N LEU A 8 -7.11 11.40 6.93
CA LEU A 8 -5.76 11.39 6.41
C LEU A 8 -5.14 9.98 6.45
N SER A 9 -5.33 9.24 7.55
CA SER A 9 -4.82 7.86 7.71
C SER A 9 -5.40 6.87 6.70
N PHE A 10 -6.68 6.99 6.33
CA PHE A 10 -7.30 6.12 5.32
C PHE A 10 -6.73 6.39 3.93
N VAL A 11 -6.61 7.68 3.57
CA VAL A 11 -6.03 8.11 2.29
C VAL A 11 -4.56 7.68 2.19
N ILE A 12 -3.79 7.82 3.27
CA ILE A 12 -2.40 7.37 3.33
C ILE A 12 -2.32 5.83 3.17
N GLY A 13 -3.17 5.07 3.88
CA GLY A 13 -3.20 3.62 3.74
C GLY A 13 -3.52 3.16 2.32
N LEU A 14 -4.51 3.80 1.68
CA LEU A 14 -4.88 3.54 0.29
C LEU A 14 -3.73 3.86 -0.68
N PHE A 15 -3.03 4.97 -0.46
CA PHE A 15 -1.86 5.36 -1.26
C PHE A 15 -0.75 4.31 -1.19
N PHE A 16 -0.41 3.81 -0.01
CA PHE A 16 0.62 2.78 0.16
C PHE A 16 0.25 1.46 -0.53
N ILE A 17 -1.03 1.07 -0.50
CA ILE A 17 -1.51 -0.12 -1.23
C ILE A 17 -1.36 0.08 -2.74
N LEU A 18 -1.76 1.24 -3.26
CA LEU A 18 -1.62 1.55 -4.70
C LEU A 18 -0.16 1.52 -5.15
N VAL A 19 0.74 2.14 -4.39
CA VAL A 19 2.18 2.16 -4.69
C VAL A 19 2.76 0.74 -4.66
N SER A 20 2.38 -0.07 -3.69
CA SER A 20 2.77 -1.49 -3.62
C SER A 20 2.33 -2.27 -4.85
N LEU A 21 1.07 -2.07 -5.29
CA LEU A 21 0.55 -2.74 -6.48
C LEU A 21 1.36 -2.35 -7.73
N ILE A 22 1.69 -1.06 -7.87
CA ILE A 22 2.51 -0.55 -8.97
C ILE A 22 3.92 -1.17 -8.93
N LEU A 23 4.54 -1.28 -7.75
CA LEU A 23 5.86 -1.91 -7.61
C LEU A 23 5.84 -3.40 -7.95
N ILE A 24 4.81 -4.13 -7.53
CA ILE A 24 4.64 -5.56 -7.88
C ILE A 24 4.47 -5.72 -9.39
N LEU A 25 3.60 -4.92 -10.01
CA LEU A 25 3.38 -4.93 -11.45
C LEU A 25 4.65 -4.54 -12.22
N ASN A 26 5.40 -3.55 -11.75
CA ASN A 26 6.65 -3.13 -12.37
C ASN A 26 7.70 -4.26 -12.29
N GLY A 27 7.85 -4.91 -11.13
CA GLY A 27 8.76 -6.05 -10.97
C GLY A 27 8.36 -7.31 -11.74
N LEU A 28 7.11 -7.40 -12.21
CA LEU A 28 6.60 -8.48 -13.07
C LEU A 28 6.78 -8.20 -14.56
N VAL A 29 6.68 -6.92 -14.98
CA VAL A 29 6.72 -6.51 -16.39
C VAL A 29 8.15 -6.15 -16.84
N ASN A 30 8.98 -5.59 -15.96
CA ASN A 30 10.35 -5.20 -16.27
C ASN A 30 11.35 -6.14 -15.58
N ASP A 31 12.14 -6.87 -16.37
CA ASP A 31 13.21 -7.73 -15.85
C ASP A 31 14.32 -6.92 -15.14
N GLU A 32 14.53 -5.64 -15.50
CA GLU A 32 15.44 -4.74 -14.77
C GLU A 32 14.92 -4.35 -13.38
N ALA A 33 13.59 -4.27 -13.22
CA ALA A 33 12.94 -3.94 -11.95
C ALA A 33 12.71 -5.17 -11.07
N LYS A 34 13.04 -6.36 -11.56
CA LYS A 34 12.98 -7.66 -10.86
C LYS A 34 14.11 -7.80 -9.83
N SER A 35 14.35 -6.74 -9.09
CA SER A 35 15.25 -6.74 -7.95
C SER A 35 14.51 -7.26 -6.73
N THR A 36 15.20 -8.04 -5.91
CA THR A 36 14.74 -8.46 -4.59
C THR A 36 14.27 -7.25 -3.77
N ILE A 37 14.95 -6.10 -3.90
CA ILE A 37 14.59 -4.85 -3.21
C ILE A 37 13.19 -4.34 -3.60
N THR A 38 12.82 -4.45 -4.88
CA THR A 38 11.50 -4.02 -5.38
C THR A 38 10.39 -4.82 -4.72
N PHE A 39 10.55 -6.14 -4.63
CA PHE A 39 9.57 -7.02 -3.99
C PHE A 39 9.50 -6.84 -2.48
N TYR A 40 10.63 -6.68 -1.78
CA TYR A 40 10.64 -6.40 -0.34
C TYR A 40 9.98 -5.06 -0.02
N SER A 41 10.28 -4.01 -0.80
CA SER A 41 9.68 -2.68 -0.63
C SER A 41 8.18 -2.72 -0.91
N ALA A 42 7.76 -3.42 -1.96
CA ALA A 42 6.35 -3.61 -2.26
C ALA A 42 5.61 -4.36 -1.14
N GLY A 43 6.21 -5.43 -0.60
CA GLY A 43 5.66 -6.18 0.52
C GLY A 43 5.52 -5.33 1.79
N ALA A 44 6.55 -4.53 2.12
CA ALA A 44 6.52 -3.62 3.27
C ALA A 44 5.42 -2.56 3.12
N PHE A 45 5.28 -1.94 1.94
CA PHE A 45 4.22 -0.97 1.67
C PHE A 45 2.82 -1.59 1.68
N LEU A 46 2.67 -2.84 1.23
CA LEU A 46 1.41 -3.56 1.28
C LEU A 46 0.97 -3.81 2.73
N ILE A 47 1.86 -4.35 3.55
CA ILE A 47 1.61 -4.63 4.97
C ILE A 47 1.27 -3.33 5.71
N PHE A 48 2.04 -2.27 5.46
CA PHE A 48 1.81 -0.97 6.10
C PHE A 48 0.48 -0.33 5.67
N GLY A 49 0.14 -0.40 4.38
CA GLY A 49 -1.12 0.10 3.86
C GLY A 49 -2.34 -0.63 4.43
N ILE A 50 -2.27 -1.97 4.52
CA ILE A 50 -3.32 -2.80 5.14
C ILE A 50 -3.43 -2.49 6.64
N PHE A 51 -2.30 -2.35 7.34
CA PHE A 51 -2.28 -2.01 8.76
C PHE A 51 -2.96 -0.67 9.04
N MET A 52 -2.65 0.37 8.28
CA MET A 52 -3.30 1.69 8.37
C MET A 52 -4.82 1.62 8.16
N LEU A 53 -5.27 0.80 7.19
CA LEU A 53 -6.69 0.56 6.93
C LEU A 53 -7.40 -0.21 8.06
N MET A 54 -6.72 -1.19 8.68
CA MET A 54 -7.25 -1.97 9.80
C MET A 54 -7.32 -1.18 11.09
N VAL A 55 -6.27 -0.43 11.44
CA VAL A 55 -6.22 0.38 12.68
C VAL A 55 -7.40 1.34 12.75
N LYS A 56 -7.79 1.93 11.62
CA LYS A 56 -8.91 2.88 11.55
C LYS A 56 -10.30 2.21 11.48
N SER A 57 -10.38 0.92 11.16
CA SER A 57 -11.66 0.20 11.15
C SER A 57 -12.20 -0.08 12.56
N ARG A 58 -11.40 0.13 13.61
CA ARG A 58 -11.90 0.15 14.99
C ARG A 58 -12.55 1.52 15.25
N PRO A 59 -13.88 1.58 15.43
CA PRO A 59 -14.52 2.80 15.88
C PRO A 59 -14.13 3.02 17.35
N ASP A 60 -13.52 4.17 17.62
CA ASP A 60 -13.53 4.75 18.97
C ASP A 60 -14.97 5.18 19.32
#